data_AF-A0A0M6ZF53-F1
#
_entry.id   AF-A0A0M6ZF53-F1
#
_cell.length_a   1.000
_cell.length_b   1.000
_cell.length_c   1.000
_cell.angle_alpha   90.00
_cell.angle_beta   90.00
_cell.angle_gamma   90.00
#
_symmetry.space_group_name_H-M   'P 1'
#
loop_
_entity.id
_entity.type
_entity.pdbx_description
1 polymer ?
#
loop_
_entity_poly.entity_id
_entity_poly.type
_entity_poly.pdbx_seq_one_letter_code
_entity_poly.pdbx_strand_id
1 'polypeptide(L)'
;MSFNTVATEYEGFLEDRKSRFLAHLVPLDHFERRLDELRKEHWKANHVVTAHRKLLDNGRIEESGKDDGEPAGTSGMPTLRVLQGAELINCGVLVVRYFGGTKLGGGGLARAYSGAAQDAIANAKLVPYRKILSRKVSADFALSSDLERRVDSLGLVVLARDYTKDGVELTVEGPEDAISRL
;
A
#
# COMPACT_ATOMS: atom_id res chain seq x y z
N MET A 1 -8.56 2.83 -13.96
CA MET A 1 -8.72 3.14 -12.51
C MET A 1 -7.39 3.67 -12.02
N SER A 2 -7.37 4.80 -11.32
CA SER A 2 -6.13 5.34 -10.74
C SER A 2 -6.11 4.92 -9.29
N PHE A 3 -5.17 4.07 -8.90
CA PHE A 3 -5.00 3.70 -7.50
C PHE A 3 -4.06 4.67 -6.79
N ASN A 4 -4.19 4.74 -5.47
CA ASN A 4 -3.26 5.42 -4.60
C ASN A 4 -2.57 4.41 -3.66
N THR A 5 -1.49 4.85 -3.01
CA THR A 5 -0.79 4.11 -1.97
C THR A 5 -0.20 5.08 -0.95
N VAL A 6 0.51 4.56 0.06
CA VAL A 6 1.24 5.34 1.05
C VAL A 6 2.71 4.92 1.05
N ALA A 7 3.61 5.87 1.24
CA ALA A 7 5.05 5.62 1.31
C ALA A 7 5.56 5.45 2.76
N THR A 8 4.76 5.87 3.73
CA THR A 8 5.08 5.84 5.17
C THR A 8 3.86 5.43 5.97
N GLU A 9 4.05 5.11 7.24
CA GLU A 9 2.96 4.86 8.18
C GLU A 9 2.19 6.14 8.50
N TYR A 10 0.87 6.00 8.69
CA TYR A 10 -0.03 7.02 9.20
C TYR A 10 -0.94 6.42 10.25
N GLU A 11 -1.22 7.20 11.29
CA GLU A 11 -2.03 6.77 12.42
C GLU A 11 -3.41 7.42 12.40
N GLY A 12 -4.40 6.70 12.92
CA GLY A 12 -5.74 7.18 13.16
C GLY A 12 -6.27 6.68 14.49
N PHE A 13 -7.26 7.38 15.04
CA PHE A 13 -7.82 7.05 16.34
C PHE A 13 -9.34 7.20 16.37
N LEU A 14 -9.99 6.27 17.06
CA LEU A 14 -11.40 6.38 17.38
C LEU A 14 -11.70 5.82 18.78
N GLU A 15 -12.60 6.49 19.49
CA GLU A 15 -13.15 6.00 20.75
C GLU A 15 -14.68 5.89 20.67
N ASP A 16 -15.23 4.73 21.04
CA ASP A 16 -16.68 4.50 21.16
C ASP A 16 -16.96 3.66 22.41
N ARG A 17 -17.82 4.17 23.30
CA ARG A 17 -18.17 3.54 24.59
C ARG A 17 -16.93 3.08 25.37
N LYS A 18 -15.94 3.98 25.49
CA LYS A 18 -14.63 3.75 26.15
C LYS A 18 -13.75 2.68 25.49
N SER A 19 -14.21 2.05 24.40
CA SER A 19 -13.35 1.19 23.59
C SER A 19 -12.52 2.06 22.67
N ARG A 20 -11.22 1.81 22.62
CA ARG A 20 -10.26 2.58 21.81
C ARG A 20 -9.78 1.75 20.65
N PHE A 21 -9.69 2.38 19.48
CA PHE A 21 -9.28 1.79 18.23
C PHE A 21 -8.14 2.64 17.68
N LEU A 22 -6.93 2.08 17.65
CA LEU A 22 -5.73 2.73 17.13
C LEU A 22 -5.44 2.08 15.77
N ALA A 23 -5.62 2.85 14.70
CA ALA A 23 -5.41 2.38 13.34
C ALA A 23 -4.04 2.81 12.83
N HIS A 24 -3.35 1.89 12.17
CA HIS A 24 -2.05 2.10 11.55
C HIS A 24 -2.17 1.74 10.08
N LEU A 25 -2.21 2.75 9.21
CA LEU A 25 -2.14 2.58 7.76
C LEU A 25 -0.67 2.53 7.35
N VAL A 26 -0.24 1.40 6.78
CA VAL A 26 1.18 1.15 6.47
C VAL A 26 1.39 0.69 5.03
N PRO A 27 2.56 1.01 4.44
CA PRO A 27 3.04 0.35 3.22
C PRO A 27 3.08 -1.17 3.39
N LEU A 28 2.75 -1.92 2.33
CA LEU A 28 2.60 -3.38 2.44
C LEU A 28 3.91 -4.12 2.73
N ASP A 29 5.05 -3.58 2.28
CA ASP A 29 6.39 -4.10 2.58
C ASP A 29 6.76 -3.98 4.08
N HIS A 30 6.12 -3.08 4.81
CA HIS A 30 6.28 -2.92 6.26
C HIS A 30 5.20 -3.64 7.08
N PHE A 31 4.14 -4.13 6.45
CA PHE A 31 2.91 -4.59 7.11
C PHE A 31 3.13 -5.71 8.12
N GLU A 32 3.79 -6.80 7.73
CA GLU A 32 4.02 -7.95 8.62
C GLU A 32 4.95 -7.59 9.78
N ARG A 33 6.02 -6.82 9.52
CA ARG A 33 6.92 -6.31 10.57
C ARG A 33 6.15 -5.46 11.57
N ARG A 34 5.33 -4.51 11.09
CA ARG A 34 4.57 -3.62 11.96
C ARG A 34 3.51 -4.37 12.75
N LEU A 35 2.87 -5.39 12.17
CA LEU A 35 1.93 -6.26 12.90
C LEU A 35 2.60 -6.94 14.10
N ASP A 36 3.80 -7.48 13.92
CA ASP A 36 4.56 -8.11 15.01
C ASP A 36 5.00 -7.10 16.08
N GLU A 37 5.40 -5.90 15.67
CA GLU A 37 5.72 -4.79 16.58
C GLU A 37 4.50 -4.38 17.41
N LEU A 38 3.36 -4.13 16.77
CA LEU A 38 2.12 -3.74 17.45
C LEU A 38 1.64 -4.81 18.43
N ARG A 39 1.76 -6.11 18.09
CA ARG A 39 1.42 -7.21 19.01
C ARG A 39 2.31 -7.22 20.26
N LYS A 40 3.57 -6.81 20.15
CA LYS A 40 4.51 -6.69 21.29
C LYS A 40 4.24 -5.42 22.10
N GLU A 41 4.13 -4.28 21.42
CA GLU A 41 3.85 -2.96 22.00
C GLU A 41 2.51 -2.96 22.76
N HIS A 42 1.50 -3.57 22.15
CA HIS A 42 0.13 -3.64 22.67
C HIS A 42 -0.25 -5.04 23.14
N TRP A 43 0.64 -5.72 23.87
CA TRP A 43 0.38 -7.07 24.39
C TRP A 43 -0.88 -7.20 25.27
N LYS A 44 -1.39 -6.09 25.81
CA LYS A 44 -2.65 -6.02 26.58
C LYS A 44 -3.90 -5.71 25.73
N ALA A 45 -3.74 -5.46 24.44
CA ALA A 45 -4.87 -5.23 23.54
C ALA A 45 -5.69 -6.50 23.39
N ASN A 46 -6.97 -6.34 23.07
CA ASN A 46 -7.88 -7.45 22.89
C ASN A 46 -7.68 -8.12 21.52
N HIS A 47 -7.52 -7.28 20.50
CA HIS A 47 -7.45 -7.69 19.10
C HIS A 47 -6.53 -6.75 18.34
N VAL A 48 -5.81 -7.29 17.35
CA VAL A 48 -5.10 -6.56 16.31
C VAL A 48 -5.68 -7.00 14.98
N VAL A 49 -6.76 -6.33 14.58
CA VAL A 49 -7.49 -6.61 13.33
C VAL A 49 -6.68 -6.12 12.16
N THR A 50 -6.69 -6.86 11.05
CA THR A 50 -5.86 -6.54 9.90
C THR A 50 -6.67 -6.49 8.62
N ALA A 51 -6.33 -5.57 7.73
CA ALA A 51 -6.84 -5.54 6.37
C ALA A 51 -5.78 -5.01 5.41
N HIS A 52 -5.65 -5.59 4.21
CA HIS A 52 -4.71 -5.09 3.21
C HIS A 52 -5.17 -5.39 1.78
N ARG A 53 -4.60 -4.64 0.84
CA ARG A 53 -4.81 -4.79 -0.60
C ARG A 53 -3.47 -4.81 -1.30
N LYS A 54 -3.19 -5.86 -2.06
CA LYS A 54 -1.94 -6.06 -2.81
C LYS A 54 -2.23 -6.16 -4.29
N LEU A 55 -1.55 -5.35 -5.11
CA LEU A 55 -1.58 -5.53 -6.55
C LEU A 55 -0.54 -6.60 -6.93
N LEU A 56 -0.99 -7.64 -7.63
CA LEU A 56 -0.13 -8.71 -8.13
C LEU A 56 0.39 -8.37 -9.54
N ASP A 57 1.46 -9.05 -9.95
CA ASP A 57 2.10 -8.82 -11.26
C ASP A 57 1.16 -9.06 -12.45
N ASN A 58 0.20 -9.98 -12.28
CA ASN A 58 -0.85 -10.27 -13.26
C ASN A 58 -2.00 -9.24 -13.28
N GLY A 59 -1.89 -8.14 -12.53
CA GLY A 59 -2.86 -7.07 -12.45
C GLY A 59 -4.07 -7.34 -11.55
N ARG A 60 -4.16 -8.53 -10.92
CA ARG A 60 -5.21 -8.82 -9.93
C ARG A 60 -4.88 -8.16 -8.60
N ILE A 61 -5.93 -7.74 -7.88
CA ILE A 61 -5.80 -7.27 -6.50
C ILE A 61 -6.13 -8.44 -5.57
N GLU A 62 -5.16 -8.82 -4.75
CA GLU A 62 -5.36 -9.71 -3.61
C GLU A 62 -5.78 -8.88 -2.39
N GLU A 63 -6.82 -9.32 -1.72
CA GLU A 63 -7.43 -8.58 -0.61
C GLU A 63 -7.60 -9.51 0.59
N SER A 64 -7.29 -9.01 1.78
CA SER A 64 -7.44 -9.74 3.03
C SER A 64 -8.03 -8.84 4.11
N GLY A 65 -8.93 -9.38 4.92
CA GLY A 65 -9.46 -8.75 6.11
C GLY A 65 -9.67 -9.81 7.20
N LYS A 66 -8.89 -9.76 8.28
CA LYS A 66 -8.92 -10.75 9.36
C LYS A 66 -9.43 -10.13 10.65
N ASP A 67 -10.43 -10.78 11.25
CA ASP A 67 -11.13 -10.27 12.44
C ASP A 67 -10.38 -10.50 13.77
N ASP A 68 -9.28 -11.27 13.80
CA ASP A 68 -8.43 -11.49 15.00
C ASP A 68 -9.19 -11.82 16.30
N GLY A 69 -10.25 -12.62 16.23
CA GLY A 69 -11.06 -13.01 17.39
C GLY A 69 -12.26 -12.10 17.68
N GLU A 70 -12.44 -11.01 16.93
CA GLU A 70 -13.71 -10.29 16.86
C GLU A 70 -14.81 -11.17 16.24
N PRO A 71 -16.10 -10.84 16.46
CA PRO A 71 -17.19 -11.49 15.76
C PRO A 71 -17.00 -11.42 14.24
N ALA A 72 -17.19 -12.57 13.57
CA ALA A 72 -16.92 -12.72 12.15
C ALA A 72 -17.61 -11.64 11.29
N GLY A 73 -16.83 -11.00 10.41
CA GLY A 73 -17.29 -9.99 9.47
C GLY A 73 -17.56 -8.61 10.10
N THR A 74 -17.23 -8.40 11.38
CA THR A 74 -17.52 -7.12 12.07
C THR A 74 -16.32 -6.19 12.18
N SER A 75 -15.13 -6.59 11.72
CA SER A 75 -13.93 -5.76 11.87
C SER A 75 -13.00 -5.75 10.64
N GLY A 76 -12.44 -6.89 10.23
CA GLY A 76 -11.49 -6.98 9.13
C GLY A 76 -12.12 -6.59 7.80
N MET A 77 -13.31 -7.10 7.50
CA MET A 77 -14.04 -6.78 6.27
C MET A 77 -14.53 -5.32 6.21
N PRO A 78 -15.12 -4.75 7.28
CA PRO A 78 -15.38 -3.30 7.35
C PRO A 78 -14.14 -2.44 7.14
N THR A 79 -12.98 -2.82 7.69
CA THR A 79 -11.71 -2.11 7.49
C THR A 79 -11.25 -2.19 6.04
N LEU A 80 -11.30 -3.38 5.42
CA LEU A 80 -10.96 -3.59 4.02
C LEU A 80 -11.81 -2.75 3.07
N ARG A 81 -13.12 -2.62 3.35
CA ARG A 81 -14.03 -1.79 2.56
C ARG A 81 -13.65 -0.32 2.54
N VAL A 82 -13.02 0.18 3.61
CA VAL A 82 -12.50 1.56 3.63
C VAL A 82 -11.33 1.70 2.67
N LEU A 83 -10.37 0.75 2.67
CA LEU A 83 -9.27 0.74 1.70
C LEU A 83 -9.77 0.65 0.25
N GLN A 84 -10.82 -0.15 0.00
CA GLN A 84 -11.46 -0.26 -1.30
C GLN A 84 -12.08 1.08 -1.74
N GLY A 85 -12.86 1.72 -0.86
CA GLY A 85 -13.50 3.00 -1.14
C GLY A 85 -12.51 4.16 -1.36
N ALA A 86 -11.34 4.09 -0.73
CA ALA A 86 -10.24 5.05 -0.94
C ALA A 86 -9.34 4.72 -2.14
N GLU A 87 -9.66 3.67 -2.91
CA GLU A 87 -8.85 3.18 -4.04
C GLU A 87 -7.36 2.94 -3.66
N LEU A 88 -7.12 2.47 -2.44
CA LEU A 88 -5.77 2.22 -1.91
C LEU A 88 -5.28 0.81 -2.21
N ILE A 89 -4.05 0.67 -2.71
CA ILE A 89 -3.38 -0.61 -2.97
C ILE A 89 -1.95 -0.59 -2.44
N ASN A 90 -1.33 -1.77 -2.36
CA ASN A 90 0.03 -1.98 -1.86
C ASN A 90 0.23 -1.37 -0.46
N CYS A 91 -0.81 -1.42 0.35
CA CYS A 91 -0.83 -0.98 1.73
C CYS A 91 -1.88 -1.76 2.52
N GLY A 92 -1.85 -1.61 3.85
CA GLY A 92 -2.83 -2.20 4.73
C GLY A 92 -3.04 -1.39 6.00
N VAL A 93 -4.13 -1.69 6.71
CA VAL A 93 -4.47 -1.11 8.00
C VAL A 93 -4.41 -2.20 9.07
N LEU A 94 -3.75 -1.88 10.17
CA LEU A 94 -3.71 -2.67 11.40
C LEU A 94 -4.46 -1.87 12.47
N VAL A 95 -5.51 -2.45 13.07
CA VAL A 95 -6.30 -1.77 14.09
C VAL A 95 -6.15 -2.48 15.42
N VAL A 96 -5.46 -1.83 16.35
CA VAL A 96 -5.32 -2.27 17.74
C VAL A 96 -6.55 -1.83 18.52
N ARG A 97 -7.23 -2.78 19.16
CA ARG A 97 -8.41 -2.50 19.97
C ARG A 97 -8.18 -2.75 21.45
N TYR A 98 -8.57 -1.76 22.26
CA TYR A 98 -8.78 -1.92 23.70
C TYR A 98 -10.28 -1.89 24.02
N PHE A 99 -10.78 -2.91 24.71
CA PHE A 99 -12.18 -3.01 25.11
C PHE A 99 -12.50 -2.07 26.28
N GLY A 100 -13.56 -1.28 26.14
CA GLY A 100 -13.99 -0.27 27.11
C GLY A 100 -14.95 -0.74 28.20
N GLY A 101 -15.20 -2.04 28.33
CA GLY A 101 -16.14 -2.60 29.31
C GLY A 101 -17.61 -2.64 28.84
N THR A 102 -17.96 -1.97 27.74
CA THR A 102 -19.31 -1.98 27.17
C THR A 102 -19.31 -2.57 25.77
N LYS A 103 -20.19 -3.53 25.48
CA LYS A 103 -20.30 -4.15 24.16
C LYS A 103 -20.86 -3.16 23.12
N LEU A 104 -20.25 -3.12 21.94
CA LEU A 104 -20.70 -2.27 20.83
C LEU A 104 -21.79 -2.95 19.97
N GLY A 105 -21.85 -4.29 19.97
CA GLY A 105 -22.63 -5.06 18.99
C GLY A 105 -21.96 -5.07 17.61
N GLY A 106 -22.37 -5.98 16.72
CA GLY A 106 -21.70 -6.17 15.42
C GLY A 106 -21.70 -4.92 14.53
N GLY A 107 -22.82 -4.21 14.44
CA GLY A 107 -22.91 -2.95 13.69
C GLY A 107 -22.17 -1.78 14.35
N GLY A 108 -21.96 -1.82 15.67
CA GLY A 108 -21.12 -0.84 16.36
C GLY A 108 -19.64 -1.08 16.08
N LEU A 109 -19.19 -2.34 16.16
CA LEU A 109 -17.82 -2.74 15.82
C LEU A 109 -17.48 -2.36 14.38
N ALA A 110 -18.34 -2.72 13.43
CA ALA A 110 -18.09 -2.42 12.02
C ALA A 110 -17.89 -0.92 11.78
N ARG A 111 -18.73 -0.07 12.40
CA ARG A 111 -18.59 1.39 12.30
C ARG A 111 -17.32 1.91 12.99
N ALA A 112 -16.97 1.37 14.15
CA ALA A 112 -15.77 1.80 14.88
C ALA A 112 -14.48 1.46 14.13
N TYR A 113 -14.36 0.22 13.62
CA TYR A 113 -13.21 -0.21 12.80
C TYR A 113 -13.10 0.58 11.50
N SER A 114 -14.22 0.76 10.78
CA SER A 114 -14.22 1.60 9.57
C SER A 114 -13.86 3.05 9.89
N GLY A 115 -14.38 3.62 10.97
CA GLY A 115 -14.08 5.00 11.37
C GLY A 115 -12.62 5.22 11.72
N ALA A 116 -12.00 4.30 12.49
CA ALA A 116 -10.58 4.39 12.81
C ALA A 116 -9.70 4.30 11.55
N ALA A 117 -10.03 3.41 10.63
CA ALA A 117 -9.32 3.29 9.34
C ALA A 117 -9.50 4.53 8.46
N GLN A 118 -10.71 5.10 8.43
CA GLN A 118 -11.00 6.35 7.71
C GLN A 118 -10.19 7.52 8.28
N ASP A 119 -10.06 7.61 9.60
CA ASP A 119 -9.25 8.63 10.26
C ASP A 119 -7.77 8.51 9.87
N ALA A 120 -7.20 7.29 9.89
CA ALA A 120 -5.82 7.06 9.46
C ALA A 120 -5.58 7.46 7.99
N ILE A 121 -6.55 7.19 7.11
CA ILE A 121 -6.49 7.56 5.69
C ILE A 121 -6.64 9.08 5.51
N ALA A 122 -7.51 9.73 6.29
CA ALA A 122 -7.69 11.19 6.25
C ALA A 122 -6.41 11.94 6.69
N ASN A 123 -5.65 11.35 7.61
CA ASN A 123 -4.36 11.87 8.05
C ASN A 123 -3.21 11.57 7.07
N ALA A 124 -3.44 10.71 6.07
CA ALA A 124 -2.40 10.22 5.19
C ALA A 124 -2.11 11.13 4.00
N LYS A 125 -0.82 11.31 3.70
CA LYS A 125 -0.39 11.84 2.40
C LYS A 125 -0.41 10.71 1.36
N LEU A 126 -1.54 10.58 0.68
CA LEU A 126 -1.70 9.61 -0.40
C LEU A 126 -0.86 9.98 -1.62
N VAL A 127 -0.23 8.98 -2.23
CA VAL A 127 0.54 9.14 -3.47
C VAL A 127 -0.07 8.27 -4.58
N PRO A 128 -0.13 8.76 -5.83
CA PRO A 128 -0.59 7.94 -6.95
C PRO A 128 0.29 6.71 -7.13
N TYR A 129 -0.33 5.54 -7.24
CA TYR A 129 0.40 4.34 -7.62
C TYR A 129 0.77 4.40 -9.09
N ARG A 130 2.04 4.16 -9.40
CA ARG A 130 2.52 3.96 -10.77
C ARG A 130 3.26 2.64 -10.86
N LYS A 131 2.87 1.82 -11.83
CA LYS A 131 3.57 0.57 -12.13
C LYS A 131 4.95 0.91 -12.69
N ILE A 132 6.00 0.43 -12.03
CA ILE A 132 7.37 0.54 -12.50
C ILE A 132 7.69 -0.69 -13.35
N LEU A 133 8.28 -0.48 -14.52
CA LEU A 133 8.71 -1.53 -15.44
C LEU A 133 10.16 -1.32 -15.83
N SER A 134 10.86 -2.43 -16.06
CA SER A 134 12.18 -2.45 -16.69
C SER A 134 12.07 -2.89 -18.15
N ARG A 135 12.75 -2.20 -19.07
CA ARG A 135 12.81 -2.55 -20.50
C ARG A 135 14.24 -2.42 -21.02
N LYS A 136 14.65 -3.33 -21.90
CA LYS A 136 15.88 -3.19 -22.68
C LYS A 136 15.61 -2.41 -23.95
N VAL A 137 16.46 -1.43 -24.22
CA VAL A 137 16.43 -0.60 -25.43
C VAL A 137 17.83 -0.52 -26.01
N SER A 138 17.95 -0.54 -27.33
CA SER A 138 19.24 -0.51 -28.01
C SER A 138 19.26 0.54 -29.12
N ALA A 139 20.46 1.04 -29.38
CA ALA A 139 20.72 1.98 -30.46
C ALA A 139 22.14 1.78 -30.99
N ASP A 140 22.32 1.94 -32.30
CA ASP A 140 23.65 1.99 -32.92
C ASP A 140 24.45 3.17 -32.36
N PHE A 141 25.78 3.13 -32.47
CA PHE A 141 26.64 4.19 -31.92
C PHE A 141 26.26 5.60 -32.39
N ALA A 142 25.77 5.74 -33.62
CA ALA A 142 25.32 7.00 -34.19
C ALA A 142 24.10 7.61 -33.46
N LEU A 143 23.25 6.78 -32.85
CA LEU A 143 22.02 7.18 -32.17
C LEU A 143 22.11 7.04 -30.64
N SER A 144 23.24 6.58 -30.11
CA SER A 144 23.44 6.35 -28.68
C SER A 144 23.16 7.60 -27.82
N SER A 145 23.65 8.76 -28.23
CA SER A 145 23.43 10.03 -27.52
C SER A 145 21.97 10.49 -27.56
N ASP A 146 21.25 10.20 -28.64
CA ASP A 146 19.83 10.52 -28.76
C ASP A 146 18.97 9.61 -27.88
N LEU A 147 19.31 8.32 -27.82
CA LEU A 147 18.68 7.36 -26.92
C LEU A 147 18.86 7.80 -25.46
N GLU A 148 20.08 8.11 -25.03
CA GLU A 148 20.34 8.55 -23.65
C GLU A 148 19.59 9.83 -23.28
N ARG A 149 19.58 10.83 -24.18
CA ARG A 149 18.81 12.06 -23.98
C ARG A 149 17.32 11.77 -23.85
N ARG A 150 16.79 10.81 -24.62
CA ARG A 150 15.38 10.45 -24.55
C ARG A 150 15.02 9.75 -23.24
N VAL A 151 15.86 8.82 -22.79
CA VAL A 151 15.74 8.16 -21.47
C VAL A 151 15.69 9.20 -20.36
N ASP A 152 16.63 10.15 -20.36
CA ASP A 152 16.69 11.23 -19.37
C ASP A 152 15.45 12.14 -19.43
N SER A 153 15.03 12.55 -20.63
CA SER A 153 13.84 13.41 -20.83
C SER A 153 12.53 12.78 -20.34
N LEU A 154 12.47 11.45 -20.29
CA LEU A 154 11.33 10.69 -19.79
C LEU A 154 11.43 10.38 -18.29
N GLY A 155 12.50 10.82 -17.63
CA GLY A 155 12.73 10.57 -16.20
C GLY A 155 12.99 9.10 -15.88
N LEU A 156 13.52 8.34 -16.84
CA LEU A 156 13.81 6.92 -16.68
C LEU A 156 15.21 6.71 -16.10
N VAL A 157 15.35 5.68 -15.29
CA VAL A 157 16.61 5.32 -14.63
C VAL A 157 17.33 4.27 -15.46
N VAL A 158 18.61 4.47 -15.78
CA VAL A 158 19.44 3.43 -16.41
C VAL A 158 19.95 2.48 -15.33
N LEU A 159 19.50 1.22 -15.36
CA LEU A 159 19.93 0.16 -14.45
C LEU A 159 21.24 -0.51 -14.91
N ALA A 160 21.41 -0.68 -16.22
CA ALA A 160 22.59 -1.30 -16.81
C ALA A 160 22.88 -0.72 -18.21
N ARG A 161 24.15 -0.73 -18.58
CA ARG A 161 24.64 -0.29 -19.90
C ARG A 161 25.63 -1.33 -20.42
N ASP A 162 25.33 -1.87 -21.59
CA ASP A 162 26.15 -2.86 -22.29
C ASP A 162 26.57 -2.30 -23.66
N TYR A 163 27.83 -2.49 -24.02
CA TYR A 163 28.33 -2.14 -25.35
C TYR A 163 28.40 -3.40 -26.21
N THR A 164 27.78 -3.34 -27.37
CA THR A 164 27.79 -4.40 -28.37
C THR A 164 28.76 -4.02 -29.50
N LYS A 165 28.96 -4.93 -30.45
CA LYS A 165 29.78 -4.66 -31.65
C LYS A 165 29.26 -3.48 -32.49
N ASP A 166 27.95 -3.24 -32.48
CA ASP A 166 27.28 -2.32 -33.41
C ASP A 166 26.63 -1.11 -32.68
N GLY A 167 26.58 -1.12 -31.34
CA GLY A 167 25.95 -0.04 -30.57
C GLY A 167 25.89 -0.24 -29.06
N VAL A 168 24.95 0.44 -28.41
CA VAL A 168 24.68 0.36 -26.97
C VAL A 168 23.35 -0.31 -26.69
N GLU A 169 23.29 -1.11 -25.62
CA GLU A 169 22.07 -1.63 -25.02
C GLU A 169 21.94 -1.05 -23.60
N LEU A 170 20.79 -0.45 -23.30
CA LEU A 170 20.45 0.09 -21.99
C LEU A 170 19.31 -0.73 -21.39
N THR A 171 19.48 -1.15 -20.14
CA THR A 171 18.35 -1.61 -19.33
C THR A 171 17.85 -0.40 -18.56
N VAL A 172 16.63 0.04 -18.85
CA VAL A 172 16.02 1.24 -18.26
C VAL A 172 14.79 0.87 -17.44
N GLU A 173 14.54 1.61 -16.38
CA GLU A 173 13.42 1.44 -15.46
C GLU A 173 12.66 2.74 -15.26
N GLY A 174 11.34 2.65 -15.14
CA GLY A 174 10.50 3.76 -14.71
C GLY A 174 9.01 3.47 -14.87
N PRO A 175 8.16 4.49 -14.71
CA PRO A 175 6.72 4.34 -14.87
C PRO A 175 6.34 3.74 -16.23
N GLU A 176 5.37 2.82 -16.25
CA GLU A 176 4.88 2.13 -17.46
C GLU A 176 4.50 3.11 -18.58
N ASP A 177 3.91 4.26 -18.24
CA ASP A 177 3.56 5.32 -19.19
C ASP A 177 4.78 6.05 -19.79
N ALA A 178 5.90 6.10 -19.07
CA ALA A 178 7.16 6.63 -19.59
C ALA A 178 7.89 5.57 -20.43
N ILE A 179 7.93 4.32 -19.98
CA ILE A 179 8.55 3.19 -20.70
C ILE A 179 7.86 2.90 -22.05
N SER A 180 6.55 3.13 -22.14
CA SER A 180 5.79 2.96 -23.40
C SER A 180 6.04 4.07 -24.43
N ARG A 181 6.65 5.19 -24.05
CA ARG A 181 7.00 6.32 -24.94
C ARG A 181 8.44 6.24 -25.49
N LEU A 182 9.23 5.29 -24.99
CA LEU A 182 10.51 4.86 -25.55
C LEU A 182 10.29 4.04 -26.82
#